data_AF-B4HRF1-F1
#
_entry.id   AF-B4HRF1-F1
#
_cell.length_a   1.000
_cell.length_b   1.000
_cell.length_c   1.000
_cell.angle_alpha   90.00
_cell.angle_beta   90.00
_cell.angle_gamma   90.00
#
_symmetry.space_group_name_H-M   'P 1'
#
loop_
_entity.id
_entity.type
_entity.pdbx_description
1 polymer ?
#
loop_
_entity_poly.entity_id
_entity_poly.type
_entity_poly.pdbx_seq_one_letter_code
_entity_poly.pdbx_strand_id
1 'polypeptide(L)'
;MINTRFTEGDYDLDEEIDSHLRRLFYIKPKAATPKLNPYIVEFFGVLSLTDLRAPQRKLWVIYHAKQPDLDKTVDAIHEKYGKKNMFDLYRTPVFSGAALRESVRKHFSNLKWFTTGNLLESPPKSHFNDEKMVKTITDLHYLEHQRLYNYVMVKNMWSMRYR
;
A
#
# COMPACT_ATOMS: atom_id res chain seq x y z
N MET A 1 -26.81 27.62 17.68
CA MET A 1 -25.47 28.19 17.94
C MET A 1 -24.88 27.44 19.12
N ILE A 2 -23.99 26.48 18.88
CA ILE A 2 -23.26 25.79 19.95
C ILE A 2 -21.88 26.44 20.01
N ASN A 3 -21.63 27.11 21.13
CA ASN A 3 -20.41 27.83 21.44
C ASN A 3 -19.50 26.85 22.20
N THR A 4 -18.65 26.10 21.50
CA THR A 4 -17.59 25.31 22.14
C THR A 4 -16.38 26.20 22.38
N ARG A 5 -16.23 26.62 23.63
CA ARG A 5 -15.00 27.24 24.14
C ARG A 5 -13.89 26.19 24.11
N PHE A 6 -12.84 26.43 23.31
CA PHE A 6 -11.59 25.66 23.37
C PHE A 6 -10.95 25.90 24.74
N THR A 7 -10.69 24.82 25.48
CA THR A 7 -9.98 24.84 26.76
C THR A 7 -8.48 24.83 26.54
N GLU A 8 -7.73 25.60 27.35
CA GLU A 8 -6.27 25.60 27.41
C GLU A 8 -5.71 24.17 27.51
N GLY A 9 -4.80 23.82 26.58
CA GLY A 9 -4.06 22.56 26.61
C GLY A 9 -4.38 21.58 25.48
N ASP A 10 -4.71 22.04 24.27
CA ASP A 10 -4.68 21.19 23.07
C ASP A 10 -3.22 20.78 22.81
N TYR A 11 -2.85 19.63 23.36
CA TYR A 11 -1.62 18.93 23.08
C TYR A 11 -1.65 18.46 21.62
N ASP A 12 -0.91 19.14 20.75
CA ASP A 12 -0.78 18.77 19.34
C ASP A 12 0.14 17.55 19.22
N LEU A 13 -0.45 16.38 19.43
CA LEU A 13 0.19 15.08 19.29
C LEU A 13 0.85 14.93 17.91
N ASP A 14 0.25 15.47 16.86
CA ASP A 14 0.76 15.36 15.49
C ASP A 14 2.05 16.19 15.34
N GLU A 15 2.09 17.39 15.92
CA GLU A 15 3.28 18.24 15.93
C GLU A 15 4.41 17.62 16.77
N GLU A 16 4.10 17.01 17.91
CA GLU A 16 5.10 16.31 18.72
C GLU A 16 5.67 15.08 17.99
N ILE A 17 4.80 14.29 17.36
CA ILE A 17 5.21 13.12 16.57
C ILE A 17 6.09 13.57 15.38
N ASP A 18 5.70 14.60 14.63
CA ASP A 18 6.51 15.14 13.52
C ASP A 18 7.87 15.64 14.02
N SER A 19 7.90 16.39 15.13
CA SER A 19 9.14 16.88 15.74
C SER A 19 10.06 15.75 16.17
N HIS A 20 9.51 14.70 16.80
CA HIS A 20 10.26 13.53 17.23
C HIS A 20 10.83 12.75 16.04
N LEU A 21 10.01 12.47 15.03
CA LEU A 21 10.43 11.75 13.82
C LEU A 21 11.50 12.54 13.03
N ARG A 22 11.38 13.87 12.92
CA ARG A 22 12.41 14.69 12.28
C ARG A 22 13.76 14.58 12.97
N ARG A 23 13.77 14.62 14.31
CA ARG A 23 14.99 14.42 15.10
C ARG A 23 15.54 13.01 14.90
N LEU A 24 14.67 12.00 14.91
CA LEU A 24 15.01 10.60 14.71
C LEU A 24 15.73 10.34 13.37
N PHE A 25 15.27 11.02 12.32
CA PHE A 25 15.76 10.84 10.96
C PHE A 25 16.73 11.94 10.49
N TYR A 26 17.18 12.82 11.39
CA TYR A 26 18.05 13.96 11.07
C TYR A 26 17.51 14.85 9.93
N ILE A 27 16.19 14.98 9.86
CA ILE A 27 15.50 15.83 8.87
C ILE A 27 15.58 17.27 9.37
N LYS A 28 16.02 18.20 8.51
CA LYS A 28 16.09 19.63 8.87
C LYS A 28 14.73 20.16 9.37
N PRO A 29 14.71 21.10 10.33
CA PRO A 29 13.49 21.79 10.73
C PRO A 29 12.83 22.47 9.52
N LYS A 30 11.49 22.55 9.50
CA LYS A 30 10.71 23.05 8.35
C LYS A 30 11.23 24.40 7.85
N ALA A 31 11.70 24.44 6.61
CA ALA A 31 11.72 25.66 5.79
C ALA A 31 10.56 25.54 4.79
N ALA A 32 9.43 26.18 5.11
CA ALA A 32 8.14 26.06 4.43
C ALA A 32 7.59 24.62 4.39
N THR A 33 6.36 24.45 4.88
CA THR A 33 5.62 23.18 4.83
C THR A 33 5.62 22.61 3.40
N PRO A 34 6.13 21.39 3.16
CA PRO A 34 5.80 20.72 1.91
C PRO A 34 4.28 20.56 1.86
N LYS A 35 3.66 20.75 0.68
CA LYS A 35 2.23 20.55 0.42
C LYS A 35 1.81 19.06 0.51
N LEU A 36 2.39 18.30 1.43
CA LEU A 36 2.03 16.91 1.63
C LEU A 36 0.85 16.91 2.61
N ASN A 37 -0.34 16.59 2.11
CA ASN A 37 -1.52 16.46 2.94
C ASN A 37 -1.42 15.11 3.70
N PRO A 38 -1.23 15.10 5.02
CA PRO A 38 -1.03 13.88 5.81
C PRO A 38 -2.26 12.96 5.83
N TYR A 39 -3.43 13.47 5.42
CA TYR A 39 -4.67 12.70 5.33
C TYR A 39 -4.83 11.94 4.01
N ILE A 40 -3.91 12.09 3.04
CA ILE A 40 -3.98 11.34 1.79
C ILE A 40 -3.37 9.96 1.99
N VAL A 41 -4.23 8.97 2.17
CA VAL A 41 -3.85 7.56 2.30
C VAL A 41 -3.63 6.94 0.91
N GLU A 42 -2.56 6.16 0.76
CA GLU A 42 -2.36 5.29 -0.40
C GLU A 42 -3.02 3.93 -0.16
N PHE A 43 -3.62 3.39 -1.21
CA PHE A 43 -4.22 2.07 -1.21
C PHE A 43 -3.49 1.17 -2.18
N PHE A 44 -3.38 -0.10 -1.82
CA PHE A 44 -3.00 -1.17 -2.72
C PHE A 44 -4.17 -2.15 -2.85
N GLY A 45 -4.43 -2.61 -4.06
CA GLY A 45 -5.52 -3.52 -4.32
C GLY A 45 -5.21 -4.53 -5.42
N VAL A 46 -6.09 -5.54 -5.48
CA VAL A 46 -5.98 -6.69 -6.34
C VAL A 46 -7.34 -7.02 -6.92
N LEU A 47 -7.41 -7.10 -8.24
CA LEU A 47 -8.57 -7.56 -8.98
C LEU A 47 -8.29 -8.95 -9.54
N SER A 48 -9.21 -9.90 -9.34
CA SER A 48 -9.25 -11.15 -10.11
C SER A 48 -9.73 -10.84 -11.53
N LEU A 49 -9.08 -11.41 -12.53
CA LEU A 49 -9.48 -11.28 -13.93
C LEU A 49 -9.79 -12.67 -14.51
N THR A 50 -11.02 -12.84 -14.99
CA THR A 50 -11.45 -14.07 -15.66
C THR A 50 -11.34 -13.89 -17.17
N ASP A 51 -10.46 -14.66 -17.81
CA ASP A 51 -10.35 -14.67 -19.28
C ASP A 51 -11.44 -15.56 -19.89
N LEU A 52 -12.39 -14.97 -20.62
CA LEU A 52 -13.48 -15.70 -21.29
C LEU A 52 -12.98 -16.65 -22.38
N ARG A 53 -11.82 -16.37 -23.00
CA ARG A 53 -11.25 -17.22 -24.07
C ARG A 53 -10.48 -18.41 -23.52
N ALA A 54 -9.97 -18.28 -22.30
CA ALA A 54 -9.17 -19.30 -21.64
C ALA A 54 -9.43 -19.30 -20.12
N PRO A 55 -10.61 -19.78 -19.67
CA PRO A 55 -11.02 -19.71 -18.25
C PRO A 55 -10.11 -20.50 -17.30
N GLN A 56 -9.25 -21.37 -17.83
CA GLN A 56 -8.23 -22.09 -17.06
C GLN A 56 -7.05 -21.18 -16.65
N ARG A 57 -6.86 -20.03 -17.31
CA ARG A 57 -5.80 -19.06 -16.97
C ARG A 57 -6.27 -18.21 -15.80
N LYS A 58 -5.53 -18.27 -14.70
CA LYS A 58 -5.78 -17.39 -13.55
C LYS A 58 -4.92 -16.15 -13.67
N LEU A 59 -5.59 -15.01 -13.75
CA LEU A 59 -5.02 -13.69 -13.95
C LEU A 59 -5.43 -12.79 -12.80
N TRP A 60 -4.50 -11.98 -12.33
CA TRP A 60 -4.77 -10.94 -11.34
C TRP A 60 -4.17 -9.62 -11.78
N VAL A 61 -4.87 -8.53 -11.52
CA VAL A 61 -4.40 -7.17 -11.75
C VAL A 61 -4.14 -6.50 -10.42
N ILE A 62 -2.89 -6.14 -10.17
CA ILE A 62 -2.51 -5.35 -9.00
C ILE A 62 -2.53 -3.87 -9.34
N TYR A 63 -3.00 -3.04 -8.40
CA TYR A 63 -3.04 -1.60 -8.56
C TYR A 63 -2.68 -0.91 -7.25
N HIS A 64 -2.23 0.34 -7.36
CA HIS A 64 -2.13 1.23 -6.22
C HIS A 64 -2.62 2.61 -6.65
N ALA A 65 -3.27 3.32 -5.73
CA ALA A 65 -3.79 4.65 -5.96
C ALA A 65 -3.90 5.40 -4.65
N LYS A 66 -3.84 6.73 -4.71
CA LYS A 66 -4.20 7.58 -3.58
C LYS A 66 -5.72 7.58 -3.42
N GLN A 67 -6.21 7.75 -2.19
CA GLN A 67 -7.63 7.75 -1.88
C GLN A 67 -8.50 8.62 -2.82
N PRO A 68 -8.10 9.85 -3.23
CA PRO A 68 -8.91 10.68 -4.13
C PRO A 68 -9.02 10.13 -5.56
N ASP A 69 -8.05 9.34 -5.99
CA ASP A 69 -7.94 8.79 -7.36
C ASP A 69 -8.27 7.30 -7.42
N LEU A 70 -8.66 6.70 -6.29
CA LEU A 70 -8.91 5.29 -6.16
C LEU A 70 -10.02 4.81 -7.10
N ASP A 71 -11.18 5.49 -7.08
CA ASP A 71 -12.33 5.12 -7.91
C ASP A 71 -12.00 5.26 -9.40
N LYS A 72 -11.36 6.38 -9.78
CA LYS A 72 -10.90 6.61 -11.15
C LYS A 72 -9.96 5.53 -11.65
N THR A 73 -9.04 5.08 -10.78
CA THR A 73 -8.06 4.05 -11.12
C THR A 73 -8.75 2.70 -11.33
N VAL A 74 -9.68 2.33 -10.44
CA VAL A 74 -10.45 1.10 -10.56
C VAL A 74 -11.35 1.13 -11.79
N ASP A 75 -12.00 2.25 -12.08
CA ASP A 75 -12.83 2.42 -13.27
C ASP A 75 -12.02 2.32 -14.58
N ALA A 76 -10.83 2.93 -14.63
CA ALA A 76 -9.94 2.79 -15.79
C ALA A 76 -9.49 1.34 -16.03
N ILE A 77 -9.30 0.56 -14.94
CA ILE A 77 -8.97 -0.86 -15.04
C ILE A 77 -10.19 -1.66 -15.55
N HIS A 78 -11.38 -1.36 -15.03
CA HIS A 78 -12.64 -1.98 -15.50
C HIS A 78 -12.95 -1.66 -16.96
N GLU A 79 -12.65 -0.45 -17.43
CA GLU A 79 -12.81 -0.07 -18.84
C GLU A 79 -11.86 -0.86 -19.74
N LYS A 80 -10.61 -1.06 -19.29
CA LYS A 80 -9.58 -1.77 -20.07
C LYS A 80 -9.84 -3.27 -20.21
N TYR A 81 -10.29 -3.95 -19.16
CA TYR A 81 -10.44 -5.41 -19.15
C TYR A 81 -11.89 -5.90 -19.13
N GLY A 82 -12.85 -4.97 -19.01
CA GLY A 82 -14.27 -5.25 -18.96
C GLY A 82 -14.77 -5.53 -17.53
N LYS A 83 -15.67 -4.68 -17.04
CA LYS A 83 -16.25 -4.74 -15.68
C LYS A 83 -16.81 -6.11 -15.28
N LYS A 84 -17.41 -6.85 -16.22
CA LYS A 84 -18.02 -8.17 -15.96
C LYS A 84 -16.99 -9.29 -15.74
N ASN A 85 -15.75 -9.09 -16.16
CA ASN A 85 -14.70 -10.10 -16.08
C ASN A 85 -13.78 -9.88 -14.87
N MET A 86 -14.01 -8.82 -14.10
CA MET A 86 -13.17 -8.44 -12.97
C MET A 86 -13.93 -8.46 -11.66
N PHE A 87 -13.25 -8.89 -10.60
CA PHE A 87 -13.77 -8.91 -9.25
C PHE A 87 -12.72 -8.41 -8.26
N ASP A 88 -13.09 -7.50 -7.35
CA ASP A 88 -12.17 -6.94 -6.36
C ASP A 88 -11.95 -7.95 -5.22
N LEU A 89 -10.71 -8.43 -5.10
CA LEU A 89 -10.35 -9.47 -4.13
C LEU A 89 -9.85 -8.89 -2.82
N TYR A 90 -9.06 -7.84 -2.92
CA TYR A 90 -8.30 -7.32 -1.79
C TYR A 90 -8.02 -5.85 -1.99
N ARG A 91 -8.18 -5.09 -0.91
CA ARG A 91 -7.85 -3.68 -0.85
C ARG A 91 -7.43 -3.33 0.57
N THR A 92 -6.27 -2.72 0.72
CA THR A 92 -5.75 -2.27 2.01
C THR A 92 -5.11 -0.90 1.90
N PRO A 93 -5.21 -0.04 2.92
CA PRO A 93 -4.33 1.10 3.03
C PRO A 93 -2.89 0.61 3.20
N VAL A 94 -1.94 1.33 2.61
CA VAL A 94 -0.51 1.02 2.62
C VAL A 94 0.31 2.29 2.82
N PHE A 95 1.49 2.14 3.40
CA PHE A 95 2.43 3.26 3.53
C PHE A 95 3.01 3.69 2.18
N SER A 96 3.32 2.73 1.30
CA SER A 96 3.80 3.00 -0.06
C SER A 96 3.28 1.94 -1.03
N GLY A 97 2.37 2.34 -1.92
CA GLY A 97 1.80 1.43 -2.91
C GLY A 97 2.81 0.96 -3.95
N ALA A 98 3.77 1.82 -4.30
CA ALA A 98 4.84 1.50 -5.23
C ALA A 98 5.80 0.43 -4.67
N ALA A 99 6.18 0.55 -3.39
CA ALA A 99 7.06 -0.42 -2.72
C ALA A 99 6.40 -1.80 -2.65
N LEU A 100 5.14 -1.86 -2.17
CA LEU A 100 4.41 -3.12 -2.06
C LEU A 100 4.21 -3.77 -3.44
N ARG A 101 3.90 -2.97 -4.47
CA ARG A 101 3.79 -3.46 -5.85
C ARG A 101 5.09 -4.11 -6.33
N GLU A 102 6.23 -3.48 -6.08
CA GLU A 102 7.53 -4.02 -6.47
C GLU A 102 7.85 -5.32 -5.72
N SER A 103 7.58 -5.35 -4.41
CA SER A 103 7.75 -6.53 -3.56
C SER A 103 6.89 -7.71 -4.02
N VAL A 104 5.62 -7.47 -4.31
CA VAL A 104 4.68 -8.44 -4.89
C VAL A 104 5.17 -8.94 -6.25
N ARG A 105 5.57 -8.03 -7.15
CA ARG A 105 6.09 -8.39 -8.47
C ARG A 105 7.34 -9.27 -8.35
N LYS A 106 8.27 -8.91 -7.48
CA LYS A 106 9.50 -9.65 -7.23
C LYS A 106 9.20 -11.05 -6.69
N HIS A 107 8.27 -11.17 -5.75
CA HIS A 107 7.86 -12.45 -5.18
C HIS A 107 7.31 -13.39 -6.27
N PHE A 108 6.35 -12.92 -7.08
CA PHE A 108 5.75 -13.75 -8.14
C PHE A 108 6.72 -14.00 -9.31
N SER A 109 7.58 -13.05 -9.65
CA SER A 109 8.64 -13.28 -10.65
C SER A 109 9.58 -14.41 -10.23
N ASN A 110 9.91 -14.52 -8.94
CA ASN A 110 10.73 -15.62 -8.42
C ASN A 110 10.01 -16.99 -8.52
N LEU A 111 8.68 -17.00 -8.49
CA LEU A 111 7.85 -18.18 -8.73
C LEU A 111 7.69 -18.53 -10.22
N LYS A 112 8.43 -17.85 -11.11
CA LYS A 112 8.36 -17.98 -12.58
C LYS A 112 6.99 -17.62 -13.17
N TRP A 113 6.26 -16.72 -12.53
CA TRP A 113 5.02 -16.18 -13.07
C TRP A 113 5.29 -15.15 -14.16
N PHE A 114 4.35 -14.97 -15.07
CA PHE A 114 4.43 -13.89 -16.03
C PHE A 114 3.93 -12.60 -15.36
N THR A 115 4.86 -11.65 -15.16
CA THR A 115 4.57 -10.38 -14.49
C THR A 115 4.73 -9.22 -15.48
N THR A 116 3.65 -8.87 -16.17
CA THR A 116 3.65 -7.79 -17.17
C THR A 116 2.99 -6.55 -16.61
N GLY A 117 3.80 -5.62 -16.11
CA GLY A 117 3.33 -4.34 -15.57
C GLY A 117 2.52 -4.49 -14.29
N ASN A 118 1.18 -4.45 -14.42
CA ASN A 118 0.19 -4.64 -13.34
C ASN A 118 -0.47 -6.02 -13.39
N LEU A 119 -0.26 -6.78 -14.46
CA LEU A 119 -0.87 -8.08 -14.66
C LEU A 119 0.05 -9.17 -14.12
N LEU A 120 -0.52 -10.05 -13.30
CA LEU A 120 0.09 -11.26 -12.78
C LEU A 120 -0.64 -12.44 -13.39
N GLU A 121 0.09 -13.29 -14.10
CA GLU A 121 -0.45 -14.52 -14.65
C GLU A 121 0.25 -15.73 -14.03
N SER A 122 -0.56 -16.64 -13.48
CA SER A 122 -0.04 -17.90 -12.98
C SER A 122 0.27 -18.89 -14.10
N PRO A 123 1.27 -19.77 -13.92
CA PRO A 123 1.55 -20.84 -14.85
C PRO A 123 0.34 -21.78 -15.06
N PRO A 124 0.20 -22.44 -16.22
CA PRO A 124 -0.98 -23.26 -16.60
C PRO A 124 -1.33 -24.46 -15.71
N LYS A 125 -0.53 -24.76 -14.67
CA LYS A 125 -0.76 -25.83 -13.68
C LYS A 125 -0.68 -25.33 -12.24
N SER A 126 -0.84 -24.03 -12.03
CA SER A 126 -0.69 -23.45 -10.69
C SER A 126 -1.85 -23.80 -9.77
N HIS A 127 -1.54 -24.28 -8.56
CA HIS A 127 -2.50 -24.52 -7.48
C HIS A 127 -2.89 -23.24 -6.72
N PHE A 128 -2.54 -22.06 -7.23
CA PHE A 128 -2.97 -20.78 -6.64
C PHE A 128 -4.45 -20.55 -6.90
N ASN A 129 -5.19 -20.28 -5.85
CA ASN A 129 -6.54 -19.73 -5.88
C ASN A 129 -6.50 -18.28 -5.39
N ASP A 130 -7.63 -17.59 -5.51
CA ASP A 130 -7.77 -16.21 -5.07
C ASP A 130 -7.44 -16.05 -3.57
N GLU A 131 -7.83 -17.00 -2.73
CA GLU A 131 -7.52 -16.98 -1.29
C GLU A 131 -6.02 -17.05 -1.00
N LYS A 132 -5.28 -17.96 -1.66
CA LYS A 132 -3.82 -18.06 -1.52
C LYS A 132 -3.14 -16.80 -2.02
N MET A 133 -3.64 -16.21 -3.10
CA MET A 133 -3.14 -14.96 -3.63
C MET A 133 -3.27 -13.84 -2.59
N VAL A 134 -4.48 -13.65 -2.04
CA VAL A 134 -4.75 -12.66 -0.99
C VAL A 134 -3.91 -12.91 0.25
N LYS A 135 -3.76 -14.17 0.67
CA LYS A 135 -2.91 -14.54 1.80
C LYS A 135 -1.45 -14.16 1.55
N THR A 136 -0.89 -14.53 0.41
CA THR A 136 0.51 -14.19 0.06
C THR A 136 0.73 -12.68 0.04
N ILE A 137 -0.21 -11.89 -0.48
CA ILE A 137 -0.07 -10.43 -0.47
C ILE A 137 -0.19 -9.86 0.93
N THR A 138 -1.11 -10.38 1.75
CA THR A 138 -1.24 -9.97 3.15
C THR A 138 0.04 -10.27 3.93
N ASP A 139 0.65 -11.43 3.72
CA ASP A 139 1.93 -11.80 4.34
C ASP A 139 3.07 -10.85 3.90
N LEU A 140 3.12 -10.50 2.60
CA LEU A 140 4.09 -9.52 2.09
C LEU A 140 3.89 -8.12 2.67
N HIS A 141 2.63 -7.67 2.76
CA HIS A 141 2.28 -6.40 3.37
C HIS A 141 2.67 -6.36 4.86
N TYR A 142 2.41 -7.44 5.60
CA TYR A 142 2.83 -7.58 7.00
C TYR A 142 4.36 -7.49 7.13
N LEU A 143 5.11 -8.18 6.27
CA LEU A 143 6.57 -8.12 6.28
C LEU A 143 7.11 -6.71 6.01
N GLU A 144 6.46 -5.93 5.12
CA GLU A 144 6.84 -4.54 4.89
C GLU A 144 6.59 -3.65 6.10
N HIS A 145 5.41 -3.79 6.73
CA HIS A 145 5.11 -3.09 7.98
C HIS A 145 6.09 -3.45 9.09
N GLN A 146 6.43 -4.73 9.24
CA GLN A 146 7.40 -5.17 10.23
C GLN A 146 8.79 -4.61 9.95
N ARG A 147 9.22 -4.53 8.69
CA ARG A 147 10.50 -3.90 8.30
C ARG A 147 10.53 -2.42 8.64
N LEU A 148 9.46 -1.68 8.32
CA LEU A 148 9.35 -0.26 8.62
C LEU A 148 9.39 -0.03 10.14
N TYR A 149 8.59 -0.79 10.90
CA TYR A 149 8.59 -0.74 12.35
C TYR A 149 9.98 -1.02 12.94
N ASN A 150 10.64 -2.10 12.52
CA ASN A 150 11.98 -2.44 12.98
C ASN A 150 13.00 -1.34 12.66
N TYR A 151 12.90 -0.72 11.48
CA TYR A 151 13.77 0.39 11.11
C TYR A 151 13.60 1.61 12.02
N VAL A 152 12.35 2.01 12.29
CA VAL A 152 12.01 3.11 13.21
C VAL A 152 12.51 2.79 14.62
N MET A 153 12.25 1.57 15.12
CA MET A 153 12.65 1.16 16.47
C MET A 153 14.17 1.17 16.64
N VAL A 154 14.92 0.62 15.69
CA VAL A 154 16.39 0.65 15.72
C VAL A 154 16.87 2.10 15.75
N LYS A 155 16.38 2.96 14.86
CA LYS A 155 16.75 4.38 14.85
C LYS A 155 16.44 5.06 16.18
N ASN A 156 15.29 4.77 16.78
CA ASN A 156 14.90 5.28 18.10
C ASN A 156 15.83 4.82 19.22
N MET A 157 16.22 3.54 19.23
CA MET A 157 17.21 3.04 20.17
C MET A 157 18.57 3.75 20.01
N TRP A 158 19.02 3.96 18.77
CA TRP A 158 20.24 4.72 18.50
C TRP A 158 20.10 6.17 18.98
N SER A 159 19.00 6.87 18.68
CA SER A 159 18.82 8.25 19.12
C SER A 159 18.73 8.40 20.64
N MET A 160 18.17 7.41 21.34
CA MET A 160 18.13 7.41 22.81
C MET A 160 19.50 7.12 23.42
N ARG A 161 20.35 6.34 22.74
CA ARG A 161 21.69 5.98 23.24
C ARG A 161 22.74 7.08 23.06
N TYR A 162 22.55 7.95 22.07
CA TYR A 162 23.45 9.06 21.75
C TYR A 162 22.81 10.44 22.03
N ARG A 163 21.75 10.45 22.85
CA ARG A 163 21.18 11.65 23.46
C ARG A 163 21.96 12.03 24.70
#